data_AF-A0A0H2U1K3-F1
#
_entry.id   AF-A0A0H2U1K3-F1
#
_cell.length_a   1.000
_cell.length_b   1.000
_cell.length_c   1.000
_cell.angle_alpha   90.00
_cell.angle_beta   90.00
_cell.angle_gamma   90.00
#
_symmetry.space_group_name_H-M   'P 1'
#
loop_
_entity.id
_entity.type
_entity.pdbx_description
1 polymer ?
#
loop_
_entity_poly.entity_id
_entity_poly.type
_entity_poly.pdbx_seq_one_letter_code
_entity_poly.pdbx_strand_id
1 'polypeptide(L)'
;AERMCCMYSPRMRQQWLLACEQRSLDGLVAFSRQRLAVYAQTVPQIKYLRSMQELQTMQAMHSGMMSTMYSGMASFREVAGTTDGYLHGNSTLGWHTTDEGATSAAFSQKMSAGFAASNAPWAQILQLATLWDQWE
;
A
#
# COMPACT_ATOMS: atom_id res chain seq x y z
N ALA A 1 -7.85 21.73 2.91
CA ALA A 1 -8.32 21.24 1.60
C ALA A 1 -7.13 21.21 0.64
N GLU A 2 -6.78 20.04 0.10
CA GLU A 2 -5.75 19.94 -0.94
C GLU A 2 -6.23 20.68 -2.20
N ARG A 3 -5.38 21.53 -2.79
CA ARG A 3 -5.75 22.31 -3.98
C ARG A 3 -5.33 21.54 -5.24
N MET A 4 -6.29 21.26 -6.13
CA MET A 4 -6.01 20.67 -7.43
C MET A 4 -5.38 21.73 -8.35
N CYS A 5 -4.23 21.42 -8.94
CA CYS A 5 -3.66 22.26 -9.99
C CYS A 5 -4.45 22.08 -11.30
N CYS A 6 -5.28 23.06 -11.65
CA CYS A 6 -6.25 22.92 -12.74
C CYS A 6 -5.64 23.01 -14.14
N MET A 7 -4.50 23.68 -14.35
CA MET A 7 -4.02 24.03 -15.71
C MET A 7 -2.77 23.27 -16.18
N TYR A 8 -2.22 22.35 -15.38
CA TYR A 8 -1.02 21.62 -15.78
C TYR A 8 -1.30 20.46 -16.74
N SER A 9 -2.53 19.95 -16.75
CA SER A 9 -2.96 18.85 -17.63
C SER A 9 -2.95 19.30 -19.11
N PRO A 10 -2.43 18.49 -20.05
CA PRO A 10 -2.49 18.78 -21.48
C PRO A 10 -3.92 19.00 -21.98
N ARG A 11 -4.90 18.18 -21.54
CA ARG A 11 -6.31 18.39 -21.91
C ARG A 11 -6.86 19.71 -21.41
N MET A 12 -6.56 20.10 -20.18
CA MET A 12 -7.00 21.40 -19.63
C MET A 12 -6.44 22.57 -20.42
N ARG A 13 -5.18 22.47 -20.87
CA ARG A 13 -4.59 23.46 -21.78
C ARG A 13 -5.27 23.48 -23.14
N GLN A 14 -5.65 22.32 -23.68
CA GLN A 14 -6.43 22.25 -24.93
C GLN A 14 -7.82 22.89 -24.78
N GLN A 15 -8.53 22.62 -23.68
CA GLN A 15 -9.82 23.25 -23.40
C GLN A 15 -9.70 24.78 -23.23
N TRP A 16 -8.59 25.26 -22.67
CA TRP A 16 -8.28 26.68 -22.61
C TRP A 16 -8.12 27.30 -24.00
N LEU A 17 -7.36 26.65 -24.90
CA LEU A 17 -7.19 27.12 -26.28
C LEU A 17 -8.53 27.17 -27.03
N LEU A 18 -9.37 26.14 -26.90
CA LEU A 18 -10.71 26.10 -27.50
C LEU A 18 -11.59 27.25 -26.99
N ALA A 19 -11.53 27.55 -25.69
CA ALA A 19 -12.27 28.67 -25.11
C ALA A 19 -11.80 30.02 -25.65
N CYS A 20 -10.49 30.19 -25.87
CA CYS A 20 -9.93 31.39 -26.51
C CYS A 20 -10.40 31.55 -27.95
N GLU A 21 -10.41 30.47 -28.74
CA GLU A 21 -10.88 30.48 -30.13
C GLU A 21 -12.37 30.81 -30.24
N GLN A 22 -13.19 30.21 -29.37
CA GLN A 22 -14.64 30.41 -29.34
C GLN A 22 -15.06 31.72 -28.66
N ARG A 23 -14.12 32.43 -28.01
CA ARG A 23 -14.38 33.60 -27.16
C ARG A 23 -15.46 33.35 -26.10
N SER A 24 -15.57 32.11 -25.63
CA SER A 24 -16.49 31.70 -24.57
C SER A 24 -15.79 30.77 -23.60
N LEU A 25 -16.01 31.00 -22.30
CA LEU A 25 -15.44 30.19 -21.22
C LEU A 25 -16.37 29.04 -20.78
N ASP A 26 -17.59 28.97 -21.31
CA ASP A 26 -18.62 28.06 -20.78
C ASP A 26 -18.19 26.59 -20.87
N GLY A 27 -17.63 26.18 -22.00
CA GLY A 27 -17.12 24.82 -22.20
C GLY A 27 -15.96 24.48 -21.26
N LEU A 28 -15.03 25.41 -21.08
CA LEU A 28 -13.91 25.26 -20.15
C LEU A 28 -14.38 25.15 -18.70
N VAL A 29 -15.34 25.98 -18.28
CA VAL A 29 -15.90 25.96 -16.92
C VAL A 29 -16.66 24.66 -16.67
N ALA A 30 -17.47 24.22 -17.62
CA ALA A 30 -18.20 22.95 -17.54
C ALA A 30 -17.24 21.76 -17.42
N PHE A 31 -16.23 21.70 -18.28
CA PHE A 31 -15.19 20.65 -18.24
C PHE A 31 -14.42 20.67 -16.91
N SER A 32 -14.02 21.86 -16.44
CA SER A 32 -13.30 22.03 -15.18
C SER A 32 -14.09 21.53 -13.97
N ARG A 33 -15.41 21.79 -13.94
CA ARG A 33 -16.31 21.31 -12.88
C ARG A 33 -16.40 19.79 -12.89
N GLN A 34 -16.56 19.19 -14.06
CA GLN A 34 -16.66 17.73 -14.17
C GLN A 34 -15.34 17.05 -13.78
N ARG A 35 -14.20 17.59 -14.25
CA ARG A 35 -12.87 17.12 -13.86
C ARG A 35 -12.65 17.21 -12.35
N LEU A 36 -13.06 18.31 -11.71
CA LEU A 36 -12.97 18.45 -10.25
C LEU A 36 -13.83 17.42 -9.51
N ALA A 37 -15.03 17.14 -10.01
CA ALA A 37 -15.91 16.12 -9.43
C ALA A 37 -15.28 14.72 -9.50
N VAL A 38 -14.67 14.36 -10.64
CA VAL A 38 -13.96 13.08 -10.80
C VAL A 38 -12.71 13.05 -9.91
N TYR A 39 -11.91 14.11 -9.89
CA TYR A 39 -10.75 14.23 -9.01
C TYR A 39 -11.10 13.94 -7.56
N ALA A 40 -12.19 14.55 -7.06
CA ALA A 40 -12.63 14.38 -5.68
C ALA A 40 -12.99 12.93 -5.33
N GLN A 41 -13.39 12.12 -6.31
CA GLN A 41 -13.75 10.72 -6.13
C GLN A 41 -12.57 9.75 -6.33
N THR A 42 -11.55 10.14 -7.10
CA THR A 42 -10.45 9.25 -7.50
C THR A 42 -9.17 9.52 -6.73
N VAL A 43 -8.58 10.70 -6.89
CA VAL A 43 -7.20 10.98 -6.44
C VAL A 43 -7.02 10.88 -4.92
N PRO A 44 -7.92 11.42 -4.07
CA PRO A 44 -7.84 11.23 -2.63
C PRO A 44 -7.88 9.75 -2.23
N GLN A 45 -8.74 8.96 -2.90
CA GLN A 45 -8.88 7.54 -2.61
C GLN A 45 -7.63 6.76 -3.03
N ILE A 46 -7.04 7.08 -4.19
CA ILE A 46 -5.75 6.49 -4.62
C ILE A 46 -4.66 6.76 -3.59
N LYS A 47 -4.53 8.01 -3.12
CA LYS A 47 -3.54 8.38 -2.11
C LYS A 47 -3.74 7.62 -0.80
N TYR A 48 -5.00 7.50 -0.36
CA TYR A 48 -5.34 6.73 0.82
C TYR A 48 -4.97 5.24 0.68
N LEU A 49 -5.28 4.61 -0.46
CA LEU A 49 -4.93 3.21 -0.68
C LEU A 49 -3.41 3.00 -0.73
N ARG A 50 -2.66 3.93 -1.33
CA ARG A 50 -1.19 3.89 -1.35
C ARG A 50 -0.60 4.05 0.04
N SER A 51 -1.10 4.98 0.86
CA SER A 51 -0.61 5.14 2.23
C SER A 51 -0.90 3.91 3.10
N MET A 52 -2.05 3.26 2.89
CA MET A 52 -2.36 1.99 3.53
C MET A 52 -1.42 0.87 3.09
N GLN A 53 -1.10 0.78 1.79
CA GLN A 53 -0.12 -0.16 1.25
C GLN A 53 1.28 0.06 1.85
N GLU A 54 1.72 1.32 1.96
CA GLU A 54 2.98 1.68 2.61
C GLU A 54 3.01 1.24 4.07
N LEU A 55 1.93 1.50 4.82
CA LEU A 55 1.81 1.10 6.22
C LEU A 55 1.89 -0.42 6.40
N GLN A 56 1.16 -1.18 5.58
CA GLN A 56 1.18 -2.65 5.62
C GLN A 56 2.56 -3.20 5.25
N THR A 57 3.23 -2.57 4.29
CA THR A 57 4.60 -2.95 3.91
C THR A 57 5.58 -2.69 5.04
N MET A 58 5.49 -1.53 5.71
CA MET A 58 6.32 -1.23 6.89
C MET A 58 6.07 -2.24 8.04
N GLN A 59 4.81 -2.60 8.30
CA GLN A 59 4.46 -3.61 9.31
C GLN A 59 5.00 -5.01 8.96
N ALA A 60 4.96 -5.38 7.67
CA ALA A 60 5.52 -6.63 7.18
C ALA A 60 7.04 -6.67 7.34
N MET A 61 7.73 -5.59 6.96
CA MET A 61 9.18 -5.45 7.15
C MET A 61 9.59 -5.53 8.63
N HIS A 62 8.86 -4.83 9.51
CA HIS A 62 9.07 -4.92 10.95
C HIS A 62 8.90 -6.35 11.46
N SER A 63 7.88 -7.06 10.99
CA SER A 63 7.67 -8.48 11.34
C SER A 63 8.83 -9.34 10.85
N GLY A 64 9.35 -9.10 9.65
CA GLY A 64 10.54 -9.78 9.12
C GLY A 64 11.78 -9.55 9.99
N MET A 65 12.01 -8.31 10.42
CA MET A 65 13.12 -7.99 11.33
C MET A 65 13.01 -8.73 12.66
N MET A 66 11.80 -8.76 13.26
CA MET A 66 11.57 -9.50 14.50
C MET A 66 11.76 -11.01 14.29
N SER A 67 11.30 -11.56 13.15
CA SER A 67 11.53 -12.97 12.80
C SER A 67 13.01 -13.33 12.82
N THR A 68 13.86 -12.51 12.19
CA THR A 68 15.32 -12.72 12.16
C THR A 68 15.95 -12.64 13.55
N MET A 69 15.53 -11.67 14.38
CA MET A 69 16.02 -11.56 15.76
C MET A 69 15.71 -12.83 16.57
N TYR A 70 14.45 -13.27 16.56
CA TYR A 70 14.03 -14.46 17.29
C TYR A 70 14.66 -15.74 16.72
N SER A 71 14.89 -15.81 15.40
CA SER A 71 15.62 -16.93 14.80
C SER A 71 17.05 -17.00 15.31
N GLY A 72 17.74 -15.86 15.45
CA GLY A 72 19.09 -15.82 16.02
C GLY A 72 19.13 -16.26 17.49
N MET A 73 18.13 -15.86 18.28
CA MET A 73 17.99 -16.31 19.67
C MET A 73 17.74 -17.81 19.77
N ALA A 74 16.88 -18.36 18.90
CA ALA A 74 16.62 -19.79 18.79
C ALA A 74 17.92 -20.56 18.50
N SER A 75 18.65 -20.17 17.45
CA SER A 75 19.93 -20.80 17.09
C SER A 75 20.96 -20.71 18.21
N PHE A 76 21.02 -19.58 18.94
CA PHE A 76 21.93 -19.45 20.08
C PHE A 76 21.57 -20.45 21.19
N ARG A 77 20.29 -20.62 21.52
CA ARG A 77 19.85 -21.58 22.54
C ARG A 77 20.10 -23.02 22.17
N GLU A 78 19.87 -23.38 20.90
CA GLU A 78 20.17 -24.71 20.37
C GLU A 78 21.66 -25.02 20.46
N VAL A 79 22.52 -24.11 20.01
CA VAL A 79 23.98 -24.30 20.06
C VAL A 79 24.51 -24.31 21.49
N ALA A 80 23.96 -23.48 22.37
CA ALA A 80 24.31 -23.46 23.78
C ALA A 80 23.78 -24.69 24.56
N GLY A 81 22.95 -25.54 23.94
CA GLY A 81 22.34 -26.69 24.59
C GLY A 81 21.41 -26.31 25.75
N THR A 82 20.83 -25.11 25.70
CA THR A 82 19.94 -24.55 26.74
C THR A 82 18.47 -24.73 26.39
N THR A 83 18.17 -25.71 25.55
CA THR A 83 16.79 -26.08 25.19
C THR A 83 16.15 -26.87 26.32
N ASP A 84 14.82 -26.78 26.45
CA ASP A 84 14.06 -27.42 27.53
C ASP A 84 13.62 -28.86 27.19
N GLY A 85 13.95 -29.34 25.99
CA GLY A 85 13.63 -30.68 25.50
C GLY A 85 12.19 -30.84 24.99
N TYR A 86 11.40 -29.76 24.95
CA TYR A 86 10.04 -29.77 24.42
C TYR A 86 9.97 -29.10 23.05
N LEU A 87 8.94 -29.46 22.29
CA LEU A 87 8.61 -28.79 21.04
C LEU A 87 7.57 -27.70 21.27
N HIS A 88 7.86 -26.52 20.75
CA HIS A 88 7.08 -25.30 20.88
C HIS A 88 6.45 -24.93 19.53
N GLY A 89 5.19 -24.51 19.55
CA GLY A 89 4.47 -24.11 18.34
C GLY A 89 3.08 -24.74 18.22
N ASN A 90 2.60 -24.87 16.99
CA ASN A 90 1.29 -25.46 16.69
C ASN A 90 1.25 -26.02 15.25
N SER A 91 0.13 -26.63 14.88
CA SER A 91 -0.06 -27.24 13.55
C SER A 91 0.05 -26.27 12.37
N THR A 92 -0.07 -24.96 12.59
CA THR A 92 0.03 -23.92 11.55
C THR A 92 1.44 -23.38 11.40
N LEU A 93 2.19 -23.25 12.51
CA LEU A 93 3.55 -22.69 12.55
C LEU A 93 4.64 -23.76 12.43
N GLY A 94 4.28 -25.02 12.61
CA GLY A 94 5.23 -26.10 12.83
C GLY A 94 5.68 -26.17 14.29
N TRP A 95 6.43 -27.23 14.58
CA TRP A 95 7.01 -27.51 15.89
C TRP A 95 8.49 -27.15 15.87
N HIS A 96 8.93 -26.38 16.87
CA HIS A 96 10.27 -25.83 17.00
C HIS A 96 10.88 -26.27 18.33
N THR A 97 12.19 -26.41 18.38
CA THR A 97 12.96 -26.81 19.58
C THR A 97 13.00 -25.73 20.68
N THR A 98 12.61 -24.50 20.34
CA THR A 98 12.66 -23.33 21.23
C THR A 98 11.42 -22.45 21.02
N ASP A 99 11.00 -21.77 22.10
CA ASP A 99 9.95 -20.75 22.07
C ASP A 99 10.28 -19.61 21.09
N GLU A 100 11.55 -19.23 21.00
CA GLU A 100 12.03 -18.21 20.08
C GLU A 100 11.90 -18.67 18.62
N GLY A 101 12.13 -19.96 18.32
CA GLY A 101 11.92 -20.52 16.99
C GLY A 101 10.45 -20.45 16.56
N ALA A 102 9.54 -20.83 17.47
CA ALA A 102 8.09 -20.70 17.23
C ALA A 102 7.66 -19.24 17.04
N THR A 103 8.22 -18.33 17.83
CA THR A 103 7.96 -16.88 17.73
C THR A 103 8.49 -16.31 16.41
N SER A 104 9.69 -16.73 15.99
CA SER A 104 10.27 -16.36 14.70
C SER A 104 9.39 -16.80 13.53
N ALA A 105 8.89 -18.03 13.56
CA ALA A 105 7.98 -18.57 12.56
C ALA A 105 6.66 -17.78 12.51
N ALA A 106 6.10 -17.40 13.66
CA ALA A 106 4.90 -16.57 13.72
C ALA A 106 5.11 -15.18 13.09
N PHE A 107 6.27 -14.56 13.34
CA PHE A 107 6.62 -13.29 12.72
C PHE A 107 6.89 -13.41 11.21
N SER A 108 7.47 -14.53 10.77
CA SER A 108 7.66 -14.83 9.34
C SER A 108 6.31 -14.96 8.63
N GLN A 109 5.35 -15.67 9.22
CA GLN A 109 3.99 -15.76 8.67
C GLN A 109 3.30 -14.39 8.61
N LYS A 110 3.45 -13.56 9.66
CA LYS A 110 2.93 -12.17 9.67
C LYS A 110 3.57 -11.30 8.59
N MET A 111 4.87 -11.47 8.34
CA MET A 111 5.58 -10.79 7.25
C MET A 111 4.96 -11.18 5.90
N SER A 112 4.86 -12.47 5.59
CA SER A 112 4.27 -12.94 4.33
C SER A 112 2.82 -12.46 4.15
N ALA A 113 2.00 -12.55 5.20
CA ALA A 113 0.62 -12.08 5.17
C ALA A 113 0.54 -10.55 4.98
N GLY A 114 1.41 -9.78 5.63
CA GLY A 114 1.46 -8.33 5.50
C GLY A 114 1.84 -7.87 4.08
N PHE A 115 2.78 -8.54 3.43
CA PHE A 115 3.11 -8.28 2.01
C PHE A 115 1.98 -8.66 1.05
N ALA A 116 1.28 -9.77 1.32
CA ALA A 116 0.12 -10.14 0.52
C ALA A 116 -1.02 -9.10 0.67
N ALA A 117 -1.27 -8.63 1.90
CA ALA A 117 -2.25 -7.60 2.19
C ALA A 117 -1.90 -6.27 1.53
N SER A 118 -0.61 -5.87 1.53
CA SER A 118 -0.17 -4.62 0.90
C SER A 118 -0.38 -4.60 -0.61
N ASN A 119 -0.39 -5.77 -1.25
CA ASN A 119 -0.71 -5.87 -2.66
C ASN A 119 -2.21 -5.88 -2.94
N ALA A 120 -3.08 -6.21 -1.98
CA ALA A 120 -4.53 -6.34 -2.19
C ALA A 120 -5.24 -5.14 -2.88
N PRO A 121 -4.93 -3.87 -2.58
CA PRO A 121 -5.63 -2.73 -3.19
C PRO A 121 -5.17 -2.40 -4.62
N TRP A 122 -4.23 -3.14 -5.21
CA TRP A 122 -3.63 -2.80 -6.52
C TRP A 122 -4.68 -2.60 -7.62
N ALA A 123 -5.68 -3.50 -7.70
CA ALA A 123 -6.69 -3.47 -8.74
C ALA A 123 -7.61 -2.25 -8.60
N GLN A 124 -7.93 -1.89 -7.35
CA GLN A 124 -8.74 -0.71 -7.06
C GLN A 124 -7.98 0.58 -7.37
N ILE A 125 -6.69 0.65 -7.02
CA ILE A 125 -5.81 1.78 -7.40
C ILE A 125 -5.78 1.94 -8.91
N LEU A 126 -5.61 0.84 -9.65
CA LEU A 126 -5.57 0.86 -11.12
C LEU A 126 -6.89 1.35 -11.71
N GLN A 127 -8.03 0.85 -11.23
CA GLN A 127 -9.35 1.30 -11.69
C GLN A 127 -9.58 2.80 -11.45
N LEU A 128 -9.19 3.32 -10.29
CA LEU A 128 -9.33 4.73 -9.98
C LEU A 128 -8.37 5.59 -10.82
N ALA A 129 -7.16 5.08 -11.09
CA ALA A 129 -6.18 5.76 -11.92
C ALA A 129 -6.65 5.85 -13.38
N THR A 130 -7.22 4.77 -13.94
CA THR A 130 -7.76 4.79 -15.31
C THR A 130 -8.98 5.70 -15.44
N LEU A 131 -9.81 5.80 -14.39
CA LEU A 131 -10.89 6.79 -14.33
C LEU A 131 -10.35 8.22 -14.36
N TRP A 132 -9.24 8.50 -13.65
CA TRP A 132 -8.62 9.82 -13.63
C TRP A 132 -7.91 10.18 -14.93
N ASP A 133 -7.23 9.22 -15.57
CA ASP A 133 -6.47 9.39 -16.82
C ASP A 133 -7.33 9.92 -17.98
N GLN A 134 -8.63 9.64 -17.96
CA GLN A 134 -9.60 10.22 -18.91
C GLN A 134 -9.73 11.75 -18.80
N TRP A 135 -9.27 12.35 -17.70
CA TRP A 135 -9.41 13.76 -17.38
C TRP A 135 -8.07 14.50 -17.22
N GLU A 136 -6.93 13.80 -17.37
CA GLU A 136 -5.60 14.40 -17.52
C GLU A 136 -5.37 14.92 -18.95
#